data_AF-A0A421NXP7-F1
#
_entry.id   AF-A0A421NXP7-F1
#
_cell.length_a   1.000
_cell.length_b   1.000
_cell.length_c   1.000
_cell.angle_alpha   90.00
_cell.angle_beta   90.00
_cell.angle_gamma   90.00
#
_symmetry.space_group_name_H-M   'P 1'
#
loop_
_entity.id
_entity.type
_entity.pdbx_description
1 polymer ?
#
loop_
_entity_poly.entity_id
_entity_poly.type
_entity_poly.pdbx_seq_one_letter_code
_entity_poly.pdbx_strand_id
1 'polypeptide(L)'
;MTNKKYFFYFKLILMILLVLITWSLFWWVNAPIYQLENKTSNPTALEREKAKKKLNTKLRTIHLELTAKENSTQIINDYIIFDVFPRGAKIKQNYLSNGSRAEIKREGNRQYVYNNDGKVTSLQYYNPDGTNANQCHLIYNYAGQIIDKKCYQSDGIQARSYKYTYNLLGQIIVKQENNPQNSNNFKYNYSYNELGQLTHVQQYWPDGVTGIKTLYDYQLDDDDKFFFFFNF
;
A
#
# COMPACT_ATOMS: atom_id res chain seq x y z
N MET A 1 12.80 -28.80 -64.40
CA MET A 1 14.15 -28.17 -64.39
C MET A 1 14.22 -26.96 -63.43
N THR A 2 13.49 -26.97 -62.31
CA THR A 2 13.27 -25.79 -61.43
C THR A 2 13.85 -25.92 -60.02
N ASN A 3 14.40 -27.08 -59.63
CA ASN A 3 14.80 -27.34 -58.24
C ASN A 3 16.24 -26.87 -57.87
N LYS A 4 17.11 -26.62 -58.85
CA LYS A 4 18.51 -26.25 -58.58
C LYS A 4 18.68 -24.82 -58.05
N LYS A 5 17.81 -23.88 -58.44
CA LYS A 5 17.87 -22.48 -57.96
C LYS A 5 17.49 -22.37 -56.48
N TYR A 6 16.42 -23.04 -56.06
CA TYR A 6 15.98 -23.03 -54.65
C TYR A 6 17.01 -23.66 -53.72
N PHE A 7 17.69 -24.72 -54.15
CA PHE A 7 18.76 -25.33 -53.37
C PHE A 7 19.96 -24.40 -53.14
N PHE A 8 20.28 -23.56 -54.12
CA PHE A 8 21.33 -22.55 -53.99
C PHE A 8 20.96 -21.45 -53.00
N TYR A 9 19.75 -20.89 -53.10
CA TYR A 9 19.27 -19.86 -52.16
C TYR A 9 19.15 -20.39 -50.73
N PHE A 10 18.70 -21.63 -50.56
CA PHE A 10 18.62 -22.26 -49.24
C PHE A 10 20.00 -22.39 -48.58
N LYS A 11 21.02 -22.83 -49.32
CA LYS A 11 22.40 -22.89 -48.80
C LYS A 11 22.96 -21.51 -48.46
N LEU A 12 22.67 -20.50 -49.26
CA LEU A 12 23.11 -19.13 -49.02
C LEU A 12 22.49 -18.55 -47.73
N ILE A 13 21.19 -18.74 -47.53
CA ILE A 13 20.47 -18.31 -46.33
C ILE A 13 21.01 -19.04 -45.09
N LEU A 14 21.25 -20.35 -45.19
CA LEU A 14 21.81 -21.13 -44.08
C LEU A 14 23.21 -20.65 -43.67
N MET A 15 24.06 -20.28 -44.64
CA MET A 15 25.38 -19.70 -44.35
C MET A 15 25.28 -18.35 -43.65
N ILE A 16 24.37 -17.46 -44.08
CA ILE A 16 24.19 -16.15 -43.46
C ILE A 16 23.70 -16.31 -42.01
N LEU A 17 22.75 -17.21 -41.77
CA LEU A 17 22.28 -17.52 -40.41
C LEU A 17 23.40 -18.05 -39.51
N LEU A 18 24.25 -18.93 -40.02
CA LEU A 18 25.41 -19.46 -39.28
C LEU A 18 26.39 -18.34 -38.90
N VAL A 19 26.66 -17.40 -39.80
CA VAL A 19 27.53 -16.24 -39.52
C VAL A 19 26.90 -15.33 -38.47
N LEU A 20 25.60 -15.07 -38.54
CA LEU A 20 24.91 -14.23 -37.54
C LEU A 20 24.90 -14.87 -36.15
N ILE A 21 24.72 -16.19 -36.05
CA ILE A 21 24.74 -16.92 -34.79
C ILE A 21 26.14 -16.91 -34.17
N THR A 22 27.19 -17.10 -34.96
CA THR A 22 28.57 -17.06 -34.44
C THR A 22 28.96 -15.64 -34.03
N TRP A 23 28.49 -14.61 -34.74
CA TRP A 23 28.67 -13.21 -34.33
C TRP A 23 27.95 -12.86 -33.03
N SER A 24 26.71 -13.34 -32.82
CA SER A 24 25.97 -13.08 -31.58
C SER A 24 26.62 -13.77 -30.37
N LEU A 25 27.12 -15.00 -30.56
CA LEU A 25 27.83 -15.73 -29.51
C LEU A 25 29.16 -15.06 -29.15
N PHE A 26 29.88 -14.52 -30.13
CA PHE A 26 31.13 -13.80 -29.89
C PHE A 26 30.92 -12.53 -29.04
N TRP A 27 29.83 -11.79 -29.28
CA TRP A 27 29.45 -10.65 -28.44
C TRP A 27 29.00 -11.05 -27.05
N TRP A 28 28.35 -12.21 -26.89
CA TRP A 28 27.90 -12.69 -25.60
C TRP A 28 29.05 -13.19 -24.71
N VAL A 29 30.05 -13.86 -25.31
CA VAL A 29 31.24 -14.35 -24.59
C VAL A 29 32.20 -13.20 -24.22
N ASN A 30 32.31 -12.18 -25.07
CA ASN A 30 33.19 -11.03 -24.82
C ASN A 30 32.48 -9.81 -24.20
N ALA A 31 31.20 -9.93 -23.86
CA ALA A 31 30.54 -8.89 -23.09
C ALA A 31 31.29 -8.79 -21.76
N PRO A 32 31.83 -7.60 -21.40
CA PRO A 32 32.47 -7.43 -20.11
C PRO A 32 31.45 -7.84 -19.05
N ILE A 33 31.83 -8.78 -18.19
CA ILE A 33 31.05 -9.12 -17.00
C ILE A 33 31.04 -7.85 -16.16
N TYR A 34 30.01 -7.03 -16.33
CA TYR A 34 29.70 -5.98 -15.39
C TYR A 34 29.32 -6.68 -14.10
N GLN A 35 30.32 -6.86 -13.24
CA GLN A 35 30.10 -7.10 -11.84
C GLN A 35 29.27 -5.91 -11.36
N LEU A 36 27.95 -6.09 -11.28
CA LEU A 36 27.10 -5.29 -10.42
C LEU A 36 27.56 -5.61 -9.01
N GLU A 37 28.66 -4.99 -8.61
CA GLU A 37 29.09 -4.90 -7.24
C GLU A 37 27.97 -4.12 -6.54
N ASN A 38 26.99 -4.85 -6.04
CA ASN A 38 25.99 -4.33 -5.11
C ASN A 38 26.75 -3.98 -3.83
N LYS A 39 27.47 -2.85 -3.86
CA LYS A 39 27.87 -2.13 -2.67
C LYS A 39 26.62 -1.53 -2.06
N THR A 40 25.82 -2.37 -1.42
CA THR A 40 25.14 -1.98 -0.20
C THR A 40 26.22 -1.77 0.87
N SER A 41 27.01 -0.70 0.71
CA SER A 41 27.80 -0.19 1.82
C SER A 41 26.79 0.26 2.85
N ASN A 42 26.70 -0.50 3.95
CA ASN A 42 26.00 -0.04 5.15
C ASN A 42 26.45 1.40 5.42
N PRO A 43 25.53 2.38 5.47
CA PRO A 43 25.91 3.78 5.60
C PRO A 43 26.82 3.92 6.82
N THR A 44 27.91 4.64 6.63
CA THR A 44 28.87 4.91 7.71
C THR A 44 28.16 5.60 8.87
N ALA A 45 28.69 5.47 10.09
CA ALA A 45 28.09 6.11 11.27
C ALA A 45 27.89 7.62 11.06
N LEU A 46 28.80 8.27 10.32
CA LEU A 46 28.74 9.67 9.92
C LEU A 46 27.61 9.96 8.91
N GLU A 47 27.35 9.07 7.96
CA GLU A 47 26.23 9.20 7.01
C GLU A 47 24.88 8.98 7.71
N ARG A 48 24.82 8.06 8.69
CA ARG A 48 23.63 7.89 9.55
C ARG A 48 23.39 9.13 10.40
N GLU A 49 24.44 9.73 10.93
CA GLU A 49 24.33 10.96 11.72
C GLU A 49 23.91 12.17 10.87
N LYS A 50 24.46 12.31 9.65
CA LYS A 50 24.03 13.33 8.67
C LYS A 50 22.60 13.12 8.20
N ALA A 51 22.16 11.88 8.00
CA ALA A 51 20.77 11.56 7.68
C ALA A 51 19.81 11.91 8.83
N LYS A 52 20.20 11.62 10.09
CA LYS A 52 19.46 12.06 11.28
C LYS A 52 19.39 13.59 11.39
N LYS A 53 20.49 14.29 11.12
CA LYS A 53 20.56 15.76 11.21
C LYS A 53 19.82 16.49 10.07
N LYS A 54 19.59 15.81 8.94
CA LYS A 54 18.83 16.33 7.79
C LYS A 54 17.32 16.07 7.89
N LEU A 55 16.88 15.25 8.85
CA LEU A 55 15.47 15.07 9.18
C LEU A 55 14.96 16.20 10.09
N ASN A 56 15.21 17.46 9.71
CA ASN A 56 14.50 18.59 10.29
C ASN A 56 13.15 18.70 9.57
N THR A 57 12.34 17.65 9.72
CA THR A 57 11.04 17.52 9.07
C THR A 57 10.07 18.46 9.73
N LYS A 58 9.72 19.53 9.02
CA LYS A 58 8.54 20.37 9.27
C LYS A 58 7.39 19.49 9.78
N LEU A 59 7.05 19.65 11.05
CA LEU A 59 5.92 18.99 11.69
C LEU A 59 4.67 19.18 10.82
N ARG A 60 4.08 18.09 10.35
CA ARG A 60 2.76 18.13 9.73
C ARG A 60 1.73 17.95 10.82
N THR A 61 1.09 19.04 11.22
CA THR A 61 -0.08 18.99 12.11
C THR A 61 -1.29 18.56 11.28
N ILE A 62 -2.01 17.53 11.73
CA ILE A 62 -3.30 17.13 11.16
C ILE A 62 -4.35 17.32 12.24
N HIS A 63 -5.36 18.14 11.95
CA HIS A 63 -6.46 18.41 12.86
C HIS A 63 -7.54 17.33 12.71
N LEU A 64 -7.89 16.66 13.81
CA LEU A 64 -9.00 15.71 13.87
C LEU A 64 -9.85 16.05 15.07
N GLU A 65 -11.04 16.56 14.84
CA GLU A 65 -12.01 16.76 15.92
C GLU A 65 -12.53 15.38 16.35
N LEU A 66 -11.99 14.84 17.45
CA LEU A 66 -12.57 13.70 18.13
C LEU A 66 -13.36 14.22 19.33
N THR A 67 -14.67 14.01 19.36
CA THR A 67 -15.45 14.22 20.58
C THR A 67 -15.25 13.00 21.50
N ALA A 68 -15.24 13.20 22.82
CA ALA A 68 -14.91 12.17 23.81
C ALA A 68 -15.80 10.90 23.80
N LYS A 69 -16.86 10.87 22.97
CA LYS A 69 -17.82 9.76 22.87
C LYS A 69 -18.01 9.20 21.46
N GLU A 70 -17.56 9.89 20.41
CA GLU A 70 -17.73 9.40 19.03
C GLU A 70 -16.52 8.55 18.61
N ASN A 71 -16.68 7.25 18.82
CA ASN A 71 -16.11 6.15 18.04
C ASN A 71 -14.66 6.32 17.54
N SER A 72 -13.77 6.82 18.40
CA SER A 72 -12.33 6.99 18.11
C SER A 72 -11.71 5.73 17.52
N THR A 73 -12.12 4.56 18.01
CA THR A 73 -11.66 3.25 17.52
C THR A 73 -12.06 3.03 16.06
N GLN A 74 -13.31 3.27 15.69
CA GLN A 74 -13.75 3.13 14.29
C GLN A 74 -13.03 4.13 13.38
N ILE A 75 -12.91 5.39 13.81
CA ILE A 75 -12.23 6.43 13.03
C ILE A 75 -10.76 6.08 12.80
N ILE A 76 -10.06 5.63 13.84
CA ILE A 76 -8.66 5.21 13.76
C ILE A 76 -8.53 3.98 12.87
N ASN A 77 -9.40 2.98 13.02
CA ASN A 77 -9.39 1.79 12.19
C ASN A 77 -9.63 2.13 10.72
N ASP A 78 -10.61 2.99 10.43
CA ASP A 78 -10.90 3.44 9.07
C ASP A 78 -9.72 4.21 8.48
N TYR A 79 -9.07 5.06 9.26
CA TYR A 79 -7.83 5.71 8.83
C TYR A 79 -6.73 4.68 8.52
N ILE A 80 -6.50 3.69 9.39
CA ILE A 80 -5.47 2.65 9.21
C ILE A 80 -5.76 1.76 7.98
N ILE A 81 -7.03 1.48 7.69
CA ILE A 81 -7.45 0.57 6.62
C ILE A 81 -7.53 1.31 5.27
N PHE A 82 -8.09 2.51 5.26
CA PHE A 82 -8.38 3.25 4.03
C PHE A 82 -7.35 4.32 3.70
N ASP A 83 -6.44 4.64 4.63
CA ASP A 83 -5.52 5.77 4.55
C ASP A 83 -6.28 7.11 4.33
N VAL A 84 -7.49 7.19 4.87
CA VAL A 84 -8.43 8.30 4.70
C VAL A 84 -8.98 8.69 6.06
N PHE A 85 -8.74 9.92 6.47
CA PHE A 85 -9.49 10.50 7.57
C PHE A 85 -10.90 10.85 7.08
N PRO A 86 -11.96 10.54 7.84
CA PRO A 86 -13.29 11.07 7.56
C PRO A 86 -13.25 12.60 7.76
N ARG A 87 -12.87 13.35 6.72
CA ARG A 87 -12.86 14.82 6.76
C ARG A 87 -14.30 15.31 6.75
N GLY A 88 -14.91 15.50 7.91
CA GLY A 88 -16.17 16.25 8.07
C GLY A 88 -17.33 15.78 7.18
N ALA A 89 -17.17 14.67 6.46
CA ALA A 89 -18.23 13.97 5.80
C ALA A 89 -19.01 13.41 6.95
N LYS A 90 -20.01 14.18 7.40
CA LYS A 90 -21.25 13.59 7.88
C LYS A 90 -21.48 12.45 6.93
N ILE A 91 -21.21 11.22 7.37
CA ILE A 91 -21.70 10.05 6.69
C ILE A 91 -23.19 10.23 6.88
N LYS A 92 -23.82 10.97 5.96
CA LYS A 92 -25.24 10.82 5.73
C LYS A 92 -25.33 9.36 5.38
N GLN A 93 -25.66 8.55 6.38
CA GLN A 93 -26.21 7.23 6.23
C GLN A 93 -27.47 7.44 5.40
N ASN A 94 -27.29 7.63 4.10
CA ASN A 94 -28.36 7.52 3.13
C ASN A 94 -28.61 6.02 3.04
N TYR A 95 -29.26 5.45 4.05
CA TYR A 95 -29.89 4.16 3.90
C TYR A 95 -30.98 4.35 2.86
N LEU A 96 -30.69 4.01 1.61
CA LEU A 96 -31.73 3.89 0.60
C LEU A 96 -32.41 2.55 0.82
N SER A 97 -33.67 2.64 1.23
CA SER A 97 -34.57 1.53 1.48
C SER A 97 -34.95 0.82 0.17
N ASN A 98 -34.09 -0.02 -0.37
CA ASN A 98 -34.53 -1.09 -1.26
C ASN A 98 -33.52 -2.24 -1.28
N GLY A 99 -33.93 -3.36 -0.67
CA GLY A 99 -33.11 -4.55 -0.63
C GLY A 99 -32.66 -5.01 -2.02
N SER A 100 -31.45 -5.59 -2.03
CA SER A 100 -30.94 -6.54 -3.03
C SER A 100 -30.12 -6.00 -4.21
N ARG A 101 -29.47 -4.83 -4.11
CA ARG A 101 -28.34 -4.50 -5.02
C ARG A 101 -27.17 -3.92 -4.24
N ALA A 102 -25.96 -4.37 -4.59
CA ALA A 102 -24.73 -3.78 -4.11
C ALA A 102 -24.75 -2.27 -4.42
N GLU A 103 -24.76 -1.44 -3.38
CA GLU A 103 -24.78 0.01 -3.55
C GLU A 103 -23.41 0.48 -4.04
N ILE A 104 -23.39 1.48 -4.92
CA ILE A 104 -22.17 2.08 -5.45
C ILE A 104 -22.17 3.57 -5.10
N LYS A 105 -21.18 4.02 -4.32
CA LYS A 105 -20.99 5.43 -3.96
C LYS A 105 -19.67 5.95 -4.50
N ARG A 106 -19.66 7.12 -5.15
CA ARG A 106 -18.44 7.77 -5.66
C ARG A 106 -18.07 8.99 -4.82
N GLU A 107 -16.81 9.11 -4.46
CA GLU A 107 -16.27 10.25 -3.68
C GLU A 107 -14.88 10.64 -4.21
N GLY A 108 -14.82 11.73 -4.98
CA GLY A 108 -13.62 12.12 -5.70
C GLY A 108 -13.22 11.05 -6.73
N ASN A 109 -11.97 10.60 -6.66
CA ASN A 109 -11.42 9.56 -7.53
C ASN A 109 -11.63 8.13 -6.99
N ARG A 110 -12.58 7.93 -6.07
CA ARG A 110 -12.86 6.65 -5.43
C ARG A 110 -14.31 6.23 -5.61
N GLN A 111 -14.54 4.94 -5.72
CA GLN A 111 -15.86 4.34 -5.71
C GLN A 111 -15.91 3.18 -4.71
N TYR A 112 -16.95 3.14 -3.89
CA TYR A 112 -17.20 2.15 -2.85
C TYR A 112 -18.33 1.24 -3.28
N VAL A 113 -18.16 -0.06 -3.11
CA VAL A 113 -19.19 -1.07 -3.35
C VAL A 113 -19.61 -1.65 -2.02
N TYR A 114 -20.90 -1.72 -1.73
CA TYR A 114 -21.43 -2.20 -0.45
C TYR A 114 -22.15 -3.55 -0.60
N ASN A 115 -22.12 -4.39 0.43
CA ASN A 115 -23.00 -5.55 0.54
C ASN A 115 -24.39 -5.15 1.05
N ASN A 116 -25.30 -6.14 1.16
CA ASN A 116 -26.67 -5.92 1.65
C ASN A 116 -26.73 -5.45 3.12
N ASP A 117 -25.66 -5.65 3.90
CA ASP A 117 -25.55 -5.18 5.29
C ASP A 117 -25.02 -3.74 5.37
N GLY A 118 -24.78 -3.09 4.23
CA GLY A 118 -24.19 -1.75 4.16
C GLY A 118 -22.68 -1.71 4.46
N LYS A 119 -21.98 -2.85 4.44
CA LYS A 119 -20.52 -2.92 4.60
C LYS A 119 -19.82 -2.77 3.25
N VAL A 120 -18.75 -1.98 3.20
CA VAL A 120 -17.93 -1.85 1.98
C VAL A 120 -17.29 -3.20 1.67
N THR A 121 -17.45 -3.74 0.47
CA THR A 121 -16.78 -4.97 0.03
C THR A 121 -15.67 -4.72 -0.97
N SER A 122 -15.72 -3.58 -1.66
CA SER A 122 -14.68 -3.18 -2.60
C SER A 122 -14.52 -1.67 -2.70
N LEU A 123 -13.28 -1.24 -2.98
CA LEU A 123 -12.92 0.14 -3.31
C LEU A 123 -12.26 0.17 -4.68
N GLN A 124 -12.79 0.94 -5.61
CA GLN A 124 -12.16 1.23 -6.89
C GLN A 124 -11.55 2.63 -6.85
N TYR A 125 -10.28 2.73 -7.25
CA TYR A 125 -9.57 3.99 -7.44
C TYR A 125 -9.49 4.29 -8.94
N TYR A 126 -9.61 5.58 -9.27
CA TYR A 126 -9.50 6.08 -10.64
C TYR A 126 -8.31 7.04 -10.76
N ASN A 127 -7.71 7.03 -11.94
CA ASN A 127 -6.76 8.04 -12.37
C ASN A 127 -7.47 9.39 -12.62
N PRO A 128 -6.74 10.51 -12.74
CA PRO A 128 -7.33 11.81 -13.05
C PRO A 128 -8.12 11.85 -14.37
N ASP A 129 -7.74 11.01 -15.34
CA ASP A 129 -8.42 10.84 -16.62
C ASP A 129 -9.68 9.95 -16.53
N GLY A 130 -10.02 9.45 -15.34
CA GLY A 130 -11.18 8.59 -15.09
C GLY A 130 -10.96 7.11 -15.38
N THR A 131 -9.79 6.70 -15.85
CA THR A 131 -9.46 5.28 -16.07
C THR A 131 -9.25 4.54 -14.75
N ASN A 132 -9.42 3.22 -14.77
CA ASN A 132 -9.21 2.38 -13.58
C ASN A 132 -7.74 2.39 -13.17
N ALA A 133 -7.47 2.75 -11.91
CA ALA A 133 -6.14 2.69 -11.33
C ALA A 133 -5.91 1.37 -10.59
N ASN A 134 -6.58 1.20 -9.44
CA ASN A 134 -6.47 0.02 -8.59
C ASN A 134 -7.83 -0.34 -8.01
N GLN A 135 -8.05 -1.63 -7.75
CA GLN A 135 -9.23 -2.10 -7.03
C GLN A 135 -8.80 -2.84 -5.76
N CYS A 136 -9.46 -2.57 -4.64
CA CYS A 136 -9.27 -3.31 -3.41
C CYS A 136 -10.53 -4.09 -3.04
N HIS A 137 -10.37 -5.29 -2.49
CA HIS A 137 -11.42 -6.11 -1.91
C HIS A 137 -11.19 -6.25 -0.41
N LEU A 138 -12.28 -6.18 0.36
CA LEU A 138 -12.25 -6.24 1.82
C LEU A 138 -12.86 -7.56 2.29
N ILE A 139 -12.18 -8.23 3.21
CA ILE A 139 -12.59 -9.50 3.80
C ILE A 139 -12.85 -9.28 5.28
N TYR A 140 -14.00 -9.75 5.75
CA TYR A 140 -14.47 -9.54 7.11
C TYR A 140 -14.42 -10.81 7.95
N ASN A 141 -14.18 -10.67 9.25
CA ASN A 141 -14.43 -11.74 10.21
C ASN A 141 -15.92 -11.78 10.63
N TYR A 142 -16.28 -12.77 11.46
CA TYR A 142 -17.64 -12.91 12.00
C TYR A 142 -18.11 -11.74 12.87
N ALA A 143 -17.18 -11.03 13.51
CA ALA A 143 -17.48 -9.81 14.26
C ALA A 143 -17.70 -8.58 13.36
N GLY A 144 -17.56 -8.73 12.02
CA GLY A 144 -17.74 -7.64 11.07
C GLY A 144 -16.55 -6.69 10.97
N GLN A 145 -15.36 -7.08 11.42
CA GLN A 145 -14.11 -6.33 11.28
C GLN A 145 -13.35 -6.78 10.03
N ILE A 146 -12.68 -5.83 9.35
CA ILE A 146 -11.87 -6.13 8.16
C ILE A 146 -10.58 -6.83 8.59
N ILE A 147 -10.37 -8.08 8.19
CA ILE A 147 -9.16 -8.85 8.51
C ILE A 147 -8.16 -8.90 7.37
N ASP A 148 -8.61 -8.68 6.14
CA ASP A 148 -7.76 -8.64 4.95
C ASP A 148 -8.28 -7.60 3.94
N LYS A 149 -7.37 -6.86 3.32
CA LYS A 149 -7.61 -5.95 2.20
C LYS A 149 -6.64 -6.31 1.08
N LYS A 150 -7.16 -6.80 -0.04
CA LYS A 150 -6.35 -7.18 -1.21
C LYS A 150 -6.55 -6.19 -2.32
N CYS A 151 -5.48 -5.58 -2.81
CA CYS A 151 -5.51 -4.58 -3.87
C CYS A 151 -4.82 -5.10 -5.14
N TYR A 152 -5.46 -4.83 -6.27
CA TYR A 152 -5.10 -5.30 -7.59
C TYR A 152 -4.94 -4.09 -8.52
N GLN A 153 -4.00 -4.20 -9.44
CA GLN A 153 -3.84 -3.26 -10.55
C GLN A 153 -4.99 -3.45 -11.55
N SER A 154 -5.11 -2.54 -12.52
CA SER A 154 -6.13 -2.59 -13.56
C SER A 154 -6.05 -3.83 -14.47
N ASP A 155 -4.89 -4.48 -14.55
CA ASP A 155 -4.67 -5.74 -15.27
C ASP A 155 -5.02 -7.00 -14.43
N GLY A 156 -5.47 -6.82 -13.19
CA GLY A 156 -5.83 -7.90 -12.27
C GLY A 156 -4.65 -8.50 -11.50
N ILE A 157 -3.42 -8.03 -11.69
CA ILE A 157 -2.27 -8.48 -10.90
C ILE A 157 -2.37 -7.90 -9.49
N GLN A 158 -2.15 -8.74 -8.48
CA GLN A 158 -2.16 -8.28 -7.10
C GLN A 158 -1.01 -7.28 -6.86
N ALA A 159 -1.37 -6.05 -6.52
CA ALA A 159 -0.44 -4.98 -6.21
C ALA A 159 0.02 -5.07 -4.76
N ARG A 160 -0.91 -5.24 -3.82
CA ARG A 160 -0.68 -5.22 -2.37
C ARG A 160 -1.73 -6.03 -1.63
N SER A 161 -1.39 -6.50 -0.43
CA SER A 161 -2.38 -7.03 0.52
C SER A 161 -2.06 -6.58 1.93
N TYR A 162 -3.10 -6.41 2.74
CA TYR A 162 -3.00 -5.96 4.11
C TYR A 162 -3.74 -6.92 5.03
N LYS A 163 -3.11 -7.36 6.12
CA LYS A 163 -3.79 -8.13 7.18
C LYS A 163 -3.85 -7.32 8.46
N TYR A 164 -4.99 -7.41 9.16
CA TYR A 164 -5.25 -6.65 10.37
C TYR A 164 -5.53 -7.58 11.55
N THR A 165 -4.92 -7.29 12.70
CA THR A 165 -5.18 -7.97 13.98
C THR A 165 -5.73 -6.96 14.96
N TYR A 166 -6.71 -7.39 15.75
CA TYR A 166 -7.44 -6.53 16.68
C TYR A 166 -7.21 -6.97 18.13
N ASN A 167 -7.27 -6.02 19.08
CA ASN A 167 -7.39 -6.34 20.50
C ASN A 167 -8.87 -6.59 20.88
N LEU A 168 -9.12 -6.89 22.16
CA LEU A 168 -10.45 -7.17 22.69
C LEU A 168 -11.41 -5.97 22.61
N LEU A 169 -10.89 -4.75 22.52
CA LEU A 169 -11.67 -3.52 22.34
C LEU A 169 -11.98 -3.24 20.87
N GLY A 170 -11.52 -4.09 19.95
CA GLY A 170 -11.72 -3.93 18.51
C GLY A 170 -10.81 -2.90 17.85
N GLN A 171 -9.71 -2.51 18.49
CA GLN A 171 -8.68 -1.63 17.91
C GLN A 171 -7.65 -2.45 17.14
N ILE A 172 -7.21 -1.96 15.98
CA ILE A 172 -6.13 -2.59 15.21
C ILE A 172 -4.82 -2.47 15.99
N ILE A 173 -4.21 -3.59 16.39
CA ILE A 173 -2.90 -3.62 17.05
C ILE A 173 -1.77 -4.01 16.10
N VAL A 174 -2.09 -4.68 14.98
CA VAL A 174 -1.11 -5.05 13.96
C VAL A 174 -1.70 -4.85 12.56
N LYS A 175 -0.92 -4.21 11.68
CA LYS A 175 -1.12 -4.22 10.22
C LYS A 175 0.10 -4.89 9.57
N GLN A 176 -0.12 -5.86 8.71
CA GLN A 176 0.92 -6.44 7.86
C GLN A 176 0.65 -6.07 6.41
N GLU A 177 1.58 -5.37 5.76
CA GLU A 177 1.56 -5.08 4.33
C GLU A 177 2.45 -6.08 3.60
N ASN A 178 1.91 -6.70 2.56
CA ASN A 178 2.64 -7.59 1.67
C ASN A 178 2.58 -7.04 0.24
N ASN A 179 3.75 -6.87 -0.36
CA ASN A 179 3.90 -6.44 -1.75
C ASN A 179 4.54 -7.58 -2.57
N PRO A 180 3.74 -8.37 -3.30
CA PRO A 180 4.24 -9.53 -4.02
C PRO A 180 5.19 -9.18 -5.17
N GLN A 181 5.21 -7.93 -5.64
CA GLN A 181 6.03 -7.52 -6.79
C GLN A 181 7.49 -7.24 -6.43
N ASN A 182 7.79 -6.89 -5.17
CA ASN A 182 9.14 -6.50 -4.77
C ASN A 182 9.57 -7.05 -3.40
N SER A 183 8.78 -7.95 -2.80
CA SER A 183 9.02 -8.54 -1.49
C SER A 183 9.19 -7.53 -0.34
N ASN A 184 8.80 -6.27 -0.55
CA ASN A 184 8.84 -5.23 0.47
C ASN A 184 7.63 -5.38 1.39
N ASN A 185 7.77 -6.28 2.35
CA ASN A 185 6.75 -6.56 3.35
C ASN A 185 7.00 -5.74 4.60
N PHE A 186 5.98 -5.03 5.06
CA PHE A 186 6.07 -4.20 6.25
C PHE A 186 5.14 -4.72 7.34
N LYS A 187 5.57 -4.56 8.58
CA LYS A 187 4.70 -4.76 9.74
C LYS A 187 4.59 -3.46 10.51
N TYR A 188 3.39 -3.16 10.97
CA TYR A 188 3.11 -2.00 11.81
C TYR A 188 2.46 -2.49 13.09
N ASN A 189 2.99 -2.09 14.23
CA ASN A 189 2.35 -2.27 15.53
C ASN A 189 1.75 -0.93 15.98
N TYR A 190 0.53 -0.98 16.49
CA TYR A 190 -0.23 0.16 16.97
C TYR A 190 -0.47 -0.01 18.46
N SER A 191 -0.23 1.06 19.20
CA SER A 191 -0.38 1.07 20.66
C SER A 191 -1.32 2.18 21.08
N TYR A 192 -2.06 1.94 22.16
CA TYR A 192 -3.11 2.84 22.62
C TYR A 192 -2.92 3.16 24.11
N ASN A 193 -3.41 4.31 24.56
CA ASN A 193 -3.50 4.62 25.98
C ASN A 193 -4.78 4.01 26.59
N GLU A 194 -4.97 4.18 27.90
CA GLU A 194 -6.14 3.66 28.63
C GLU A 194 -7.48 4.26 28.16
N LEU A 195 -7.44 5.44 27.54
CA LEU A 195 -8.59 6.10 26.93
C LEU A 195 -8.87 5.59 25.50
N GLY A 196 -8.09 4.62 25.01
CA GLY A 196 -8.24 4.03 23.68
C GLY A 196 -7.74 4.93 22.54
N GLN A 197 -6.90 5.91 22.83
CA GLN A 197 -6.31 6.81 21.84
C GLN A 197 -4.97 6.24 21.35
N LEU A 198 -4.69 6.31 20.05
CA LEU A 198 -3.45 5.81 19.44
C LEU A 198 -2.23 6.59 19.95
N THR A 199 -1.29 5.98 20.65
CA THR A 199 -0.10 6.66 21.20
C THR A 199 1.13 6.53 20.31
N HIS A 200 1.31 5.40 19.64
CA HIS A 200 2.41 5.25 18.69
C HIS A 200 2.16 4.17 17.65
N VAL A 201 2.85 4.34 16.52
CA VAL A 201 2.97 3.35 15.46
C VAL A 201 4.44 2.98 15.32
N GLN A 202 4.74 1.69 15.41
CA GLN A 202 6.07 1.16 15.14
C GLN A 202 6.05 0.37 13.83
N GLN A 203 6.75 0.87 12.82
CA GLN A 203 7.00 0.15 11.59
C GLN A 203 8.20 -0.80 11.75
N TYR A 204 8.15 -1.94 11.08
CA TYR A 204 9.24 -2.90 10.93
C TYR A 204 9.48 -3.15 9.45
N TRP A 205 10.75 -3.22 9.07
CA TRP A 205 11.21 -3.55 7.72
C TRP A 205 11.03 -5.06 7.44
N PRO A 206 11.17 -5.50 6.17
CA PRO A 206 10.98 -6.92 5.80
C PRO A 206 11.91 -7.90 6.53
N ASP A 207 13.10 -7.44 6.93
CA ASP A 207 14.09 -8.20 7.70
C ASP A 207 13.77 -8.26 9.22
N GLY A 208 12.66 -7.65 9.64
CA GLY A 208 12.24 -7.56 11.03
C GLY A 208 12.92 -6.45 11.82
N VAL A 209 13.83 -5.69 11.21
CA VAL A 209 14.51 -4.57 11.87
C VAL A 209 13.49 -3.46 12.14
N THR A 210 13.57 -2.89 13.34
CA THR A 210 12.75 -1.75 13.76
C THR A 210 12.98 -0.57 12.81
N GLY A 211 11.91 -0.17 12.14
CA GLY A 211 11.89 1.00 11.26
C GLY A 211 11.42 2.25 11.98
N ILE A 212 10.58 3.03 11.28
CA ILE A 212 10.10 4.32 11.76
C ILE A 212 9.18 4.12 12.97
N LYS A 213 9.43 4.88 14.03
CA LYS A 213 8.51 5.04 15.15
C LYS A 213 7.85 6.41 15.02
N THR A 214 6.52 6.43 15.07
CA THR A 214 5.73 7.66 15.08
C THR A 214 5.04 7.75 16.43
N LEU A 215 5.26 8.84 17.15
CA LEU A 215 4.58 9.14 18.41
C LEU A 215 3.42 10.10 18.15
N TYR A 216 2.33 9.86 18.85
CA TYR A 216 1.12 10.67 18.82
C TYR A 216 0.89 11.25 20.21
N ASP A 217 0.85 12.57 20.27
CA ASP A 217 0.43 13.31 21.45
C ASP A 217 -0.96 13.90 21.22
N TYR A 218 -1.68 14.06 22.33
CA TYR A 218 -3.01 14.64 22.36
C TYR A 218 -2.99 15.88 23.23
N GLN A 219 -3.40 17.01 22.66
CA GLN A 219 -3.71 18.21 23.43
C GLN A 219 -5.22 18.39 23.43
N LEU A 220 -5.73 18.94 24.52
CA LEU A 220 -7.09 19.45 24.59
C LEU A 220 -7.07 20.91 24.15
N ASP A 221 -8.02 21.31 23.31
CA ASP A 221 -8.31 22.74 23.09
C ASP A 221 -9.07 23.31 24.28
N ASP A 222 -9.18 24.64 24.32
CA ASP A 222 -10.04 25.38 25.27
C ASP A 222 -11.52 24.96 25.17
N ASP A 223 -11.90 24.29 24.07
CA ASP A 223 -13.22 23.69 23.80
C ASP A 223 -13.30 22.16 24.04
N ASP A 224 -12.35 21.55 24.77
CA ASP A 224 -12.27 20.09 25.01
C ASP A 224 -12.13 19.22 23.74
N LYS A 225 -11.53 19.77 22.68
CA LYS A 225 -11.27 19.04 21.42
C LYS A 225 -9.89 18.36 21.47
N PHE A 226 -9.81 17.09 21.08
CA PHE A 226 -8.52 16.38 21.03
C PHE A 226 -7.73 16.70 19.75
N PHE A 227 -6.42 16.93 19.89
CA PHE A 227 -5.49 17.12 18.78
C PHE A 227 -4.59 15.91 18.55
N PHE A 228 -3.95 15.82 17.38
CA PHE A 228 -2.92 14.81 17.08
C PHE A 228 -1.63 15.49 16.65
N PHE A 229 -0.51 15.14 17.29
CA PHE A 229 0.83 15.55 16.87
C PHE A 229 1.60 14.37 16.25
N PHE A 230 2.41 14.63 15.24
CA PHE A 230 3.39 13.66 14.73
C PHE A 230 4.78 14.09 15.18
N ASN A 231 5.34 13.43 16.19
CA ASN A 231 6.75 13.62 16.54
C ASN A 231 7.60 12.61 15.76
N PHE A 232 8.50 13.13 14.91
CA PHE A 232 9.50 12.38 14.14
C PHE A 232 10.86 12.41 14.83
#